data_AF-A0A7W0WCU7-F1
#
_entry.id   AF-A0A7W0WCU7-F1
#
_cell.length_a   1.000
_cell.length_b   1.000
_cell.length_c   1.000
_cell.angle_alpha   90.00
_cell.angle_beta   90.00
_cell.angle_gamma   90.00
#
_symmetry.space_group_name_H-M   'P 1'
#
loop_
_entity.id
_entity.type
_entity.pdbx_description
1 polymer ?
#
loop_
_entity_poly.entity_id
_entity_poly.type
_entity_poly.pdbx_seq_one_letter_code
_entity_poly.pdbx_strand_id
1 'polypeptide(L)'
;MSLLDRAVVALLPAVPRPVVRKLSARYIAGPTLEDARRVVTGLNAEGKLATVDVLGEEVSRDSEAAAIAAEYVAALDAFERDDLDANVSVKPTGLGLKLGYDLCKRNVSAVIAAAEPTNRFVRIDMEDSSTTDDT
;
A
#
# COMPACT_ATOMS: atom_id res chain seq x y z
N MET A 1 24.94 -0.77 14.95
CA MET A 1 25.06 0.28 13.91
C MET A 1 26.41 0.97 14.08
N SER A 2 27.20 1.00 13.00
CA SER A 2 28.50 1.67 12.92
C SER A 2 28.35 3.20 12.97
N LEU A 3 29.43 3.92 13.30
CA LEU A 3 29.51 5.39 13.19
C LEU A 3 29.24 5.86 11.76
N LEU A 4 29.64 5.07 10.77
CA LEU A 4 29.39 5.33 9.35
C LEU A 4 27.90 5.26 9.02
N ASP A 5 27.19 4.25 9.53
CA ASP A 5 25.74 4.08 9.30
C ASP A 5 24.97 5.30 9.80
N ARG A 6 25.32 5.81 10.99
CA ARG A 6 24.69 7.00 11.57
C ARG A 6 24.94 8.25 10.74
N ALA A 7 26.17 8.44 10.25
CA ALA A 7 26.50 9.57 9.40
C ALA A 7 25.73 9.53 8.08
N VAL A 8 25.60 8.35 7.47
CA VAL A 8 24.81 8.16 6.24
C VAL A 8 23.33 8.47 6.49
N VAL A 9 22.74 7.92 7.56
CA VAL A 9 21.33 8.15 7.90
C VAL A 9 21.04 9.63 8.16
N ALA A 10 21.94 10.33 8.86
CA ALA A 10 21.80 11.76 9.14
C ALA A 10 21.80 12.63 7.87
N LEU A 11 22.46 12.18 6.79
CA LEU A 11 22.57 12.91 5.53
C LEU A 11 21.45 12.57 4.53
N LEU A 12 20.69 11.48 4.73
CA LEU A 12 19.60 11.08 3.84
C LEU A 12 18.55 12.19 3.57
N PRO A 13 18.09 12.99 4.56
CA PRO A 13 17.13 14.05 4.31
C PRO A 13 17.64 15.17 3.38
N ALA A 14 18.97 15.31 3.23
CA ALA A 14 19.59 16.30 2.35
C ALA A 14 19.68 15.84 0.88
N VAL A 15 19.39 14.57 0.59
CA VAL A 15 19.42 14.03 -0.76
C VAL A 15 18.28 14.63 -1.59
N PRO A 16 18.54 15.18 -2.80
CA PRO A 16 17.49 15.76 -3.62
C PRO A 16 16.40 14.74 -3.99
N ARG A 17 15.12 15.14 -3.86
CA ARG A 17 13.95 14.30 -4.19
C ARG A 17 14.03 13.60 -5.56
N PRO A 18 14.51 14.23 -6.65
CA PRO A 18 14.64 13.55 -7.94
C PRO A 18 15.63 12.37 -7.92
N VAL A 19 16.70 12.48 -7.13
CA VAL A 19 17.69 11.41 -6.97
C VAL A 19 17.07 10.25 -6.22
N VAL A 20 16.37 10.53 -5.11
CA VAL A 20 15.63 9.51 -4.34
C VAL A 20 14.63 8.79 -5.24
N ARG A 21 13.82 9.56 -6.00
CA ARG A 21 12.83 9.00 -6.93
C ARG A 21 13.46 8.11 -8.01
N LYS A 22 14.60 8.51 -8.57
CA LYS A 22 15.30 7.70 -9.59
C LYS A 22 15.79 6.37 -9.02
N LEU A 23 16.25 6.37 -7.77
CA LEU A 23 16.72 5.15 -7.10
C LEU A 23 15.56 4.23 -6.66
N SER A 24 14.44 4.80 -6.23
CA SER A 24 13.27 4.03 -5.77
C SER A 24 12.36 3.56 -6.90
N ALA A 25 12.42 4.14 -8.10
CA ALA A 25 11.53 3.82 -9.23
C ALA A 25 11.57 2.35 -9.68
N ARG A 26 12.63 1.60 -9.35
CA ARG A 26 12.68 0.14 -9.60
C ARG A 26 11.85 -0.69 -8.63
N TYR A 27 11.40 -0.09 -7.52
CA TYR A 27 10.72 -0.76 -6.41
C TYR A 27 9.34 -0.18 -6.11
N ILE A 28 9.11 1.08 -6.45
CA ILE A 28 7.86 1.80 -6.20
C ILE A 28 7.32 2.30 -7.53
N ALA A 29 6.09 1.93 -7.86
CA ALA A 29 5.45 2.31 -9.12
C ALA A 29 5.38 3.84 -9.30
N GLY A 30 5.05 4.54 -8.22
CA GLY A 30 5.07 6.00 -8.11
C GLY A 30 4.15 6.46 -6.97
N PRO A 31 4.03 7.79 -6.77
CA PRO A 31 3.23 8.36 -5.68
C PRO A 31 1.73 8.45 -5.96
N THR A 32 1.26 8.09 -7.16
CA THR A 32 -0.15 8.22 -7.54
C THR A 32 -0.75 6.90 -8.01
N LEU A 33 -2.08 6.80 -7.93
CA LEU A 33 -2.81 5.67 -8.52
C LEU A 33 -2.53 5.54 -10.02
N GLU A 34 -2.35 6.65 -10.75
CA GLU A 34 -2.00 6.62 -12.18
C GLU A 34 -0.66 5.94 -12.43
N ASP A 35 0.30 6.14 -11.52
CA ASP A 35 1.59 5.47 -11.61
C ASP A 35 1.47 3.96 -11.40
N ALA A 36 0.65 3.54 -10.43
CA ALA A 36 0.34 2.13 -10.22
C ALA A 36 -0.34 1.51 -11.44
N ARG A 37 -1.39 2.15 -11.98
CA ARG A 37 -2.10 1.71 -13.20
C ARG A 37 -1.13 1.49 -14.35
N ARG A 38 -0.29 2.48 -14.67
CA ARG A 38 0.69 2.38 -15.76
C ARG A 38 1.64 1.19 -15.59
N VAL A 39 2.14 0.95 -14.38
CA VAL A 39 3.04 -0.17 -14.11
C VAL A 39 2.32 -1.50 -14.22
N VAL A 40 1.10 -1.60 -13.66
CA VAL A 40 0.26 -2.80 -13.75
C VAL A 40 -0.07 -3.13 -15.20
N THR A 41 -0.45 -2.14 -16.02
CA THR A 41 -0.69 -2.34 -17.45
C THR A 41 0.53 -2.93 -18.16
N GLY A 42 1.73 -2.42 -17.87
CA GLY A 42 2.98 -2.97 -18.41
C GLY A 42 3.20 -4.43 -18.00
N LEU A 43 3.01 -4.74 -16.71
CA LEU A 43 3.15 -6.10 -16.18
C LEU A 43 2.12 -7.06 -16.80
N ASN A 44 0.85 -6.65 -16.93
CA ASN A 44 -0.19 -7.45 -17.56
C ASN A 44 0.09 -7.69 -19.04
N ALA A 45 0.61 -6.69 -19.77
CA ALA A 45 1.04 -6.86 -21.17
C ALA A 45 2.19 -7.87 -21.33
N GLU A 46 2.98 -8.08 -20.28
CA GLU A 46 4.00 -9.13 -20.20
C GLU A 46 3.45 -10.49 -19.71
N GLY A 47 2.14 -10.62 -19.50
CA GLY A 47 1.49 -11.83 -19.00
C GLY A 47 1.68 -12.08 -17.50
N LYS A 48 2.00 -11.04 -16.72
CA LYS A 48 2.19 -11.12 -15.26
C LYS A 48 0.97 -10.56 -14.52
N LEU A 49 0.64 -11.19 -13.40
CA LEU A 49 -0.29 -10.65 -12.40
C LEU A 49 0.41 -9.65 -11.50
N ALA A 50 -0.35 -8.69 -10.95
CA ALA A 50 0.18 -7.72 -10.00
C ALA A 50 -0.58 -7.74 -8.65
N THR A 51 0.12 -7.39 -7.58
CA THR A 51 -0.49 -6.95 -6.31
C THR A 51 -0.03 -5.53 -6.04
N VAL A 52 -0.95 -4.67 -5.60
CA VAL A 52 -0.67 -3.27 -5.27
C VAL A 52 -0.83 -3.06 -3.77
N ASP A 53 0.18 -2.44 -3.17
CA ASP A 53 0.21 -2.00 -1.78
C ASP A 53 0.25 -0.47 -1.76
N VAL A 54 -0.56 0.14 -0.91
CA VAL A 54 -0.58 1.58 -0.68
C VAL A 54 0.40 1.90 0.44
N LEU A 55 1.50 2.56 0.09
CA LEU A 55 2.53 2.95 1.06
C LEU A 55 2.04 4.10 1.94
N GLY A 56 1.59 3.77 3.15
CA GLY A 56 1.29 4.73 4.21
C GLY A 56 2.40 4.81 5.26
N GLU A 57 2.52 5.96 5.93
CA GLU A 57 3.25 6.06 7.20
C GLU A 57 2.43 5.43 8.34
N GLU A 58 3.04 5.27 9.53
CA GLU A 58 2.33 4.79 10.71
C GLU A 58 1.15 5.71 11.04
N VAL A 59 -0.07 5.17 10.99
CA VAL A 59 -1.30 5.95 11.22
C VAL A 59 -1.47 6.27 12.70
N SER A 60 -1.80 7.52 12.98
CA SER A 60 -2.02 8.05 14.33
C SER A 60 -3.46 8.53 14.56
N ARG A 61 -4.25 8.64 13.49
CA ARG A 61 -5.63 9.14 13.51
C ARG A 61 -6.57 8.26 12.69
N ASP A 62 -7.81 8.13 13.14
CA ASP A 62 -8.90 7.43 12.42
C ASP A 62 -9.04 7.90 10.96
N SER A 63 -8.92 9.20 10.72
CA SER A 63 -8.99 9.79 9.38
C SER A 63 -7.88 9.35 8.43
N GLU A 64 -6.68 9.04 8.95
CA GLU A 64 -5.55 8.58 8.15
C GLU A 64 -5.77 7.13 7.70
N ALA A 65 -6.23 6.27 8.61
CA ALA A 65 -6.60 4.90 8.30
C ALA A 65 -7.76 4.82 7.29
N ALA A 66 -8.76 5.70 7.45
CA ALA A 66 -9.87 5.82 6.49
C ALA A 66 -9.40 6.31 5.10
N ALA A 67 -8.43 7.22 5.05
CA ALA A 67 -7.86 7.68 3.79
C ALA A 67 -7.11 6.56 3.06
N ILE A 68 -6.31 5.77 3.76
CA ILE A 68 -5.62 4.60 3.20
C ILE A 68 -6.63 3.57 2.67
N ALA A 69 -7.71 3.29 3.43
CA ALA A 69 -8.78 2.40 2.97
C ALA A 69 -9.43 2.92 1.67
N ALA A 70 -9.68 4.23 1.58
CA ALA A 70 -10.22 4.86 0.37
C ALA A 70 -9.28 4.76 -0.84
N GLU A 71 -7.95 4.82 -0.63
CA GLU A 71 -6.97 4.60 -1.71
C GLU A 71 -7.02 3.17 -2.25
N TYR A 72 -7.17 2.16 -1.38
CA TYR A 72 -7.38 0.78 -1.80
C TYR A 72 -8.68 0.59 -2.59
N VAL A 73 -9.79 1.19 -2.13
CA VAL A 73 -11.07 1.16 -2.85
C VAL A 73 -10.92 1.80 -4.24
N ALA A 74 -10.29 2.97 -4.32
CA ALA A 74 -10.04 3.64 -5.59
C ALA A 74 -9.16 2.81 -6.54
N ALA A 75 -8.18 2.07 -5.99
CA ALA A 75 -7.35 1.16 -6.77
C ALA A 75 -8.15 -0.02 -7.33
N LEU A 76 -8.98 -0.67 -6.52
CA LEU A 76 -9.86 -1.77 -6.94
C LEU A 76 -10.83 -1.31 -8.04
N ASP A 77 -11.47 -0.15 -7.85
CA ASP A 77 -12.35 0.45 -8.85
C ASP A 77 -11.61 0.75 -10.16
N ALA A 78 -10.35 1.17 -10.07
CA ALA A 78 -9.53 1.41 -11.26
C ALA A 78 -9.15 0.14 -11.97
N PHE A 79 -8.76 -0.90 -11.24
CA PHE A 79 -8.43 -2.18 -11.86
C PHE A 79 -9.62 -2.79 -12.58
N GLU A 80 -10.84 -2.62 -12.05
CA GLU A 80 -12.04 -3.06 -12.76
C GLU A 80 -12.29 -2.27 -14.03
N ARG A 81 -12.34 -0.95 -13.91
CA ARG A 81 -12.69 -0.07 -15.04
C ARG A 81 -11.74 -0.22 -16.23
N ASP A 82 -10.48 -0.50 -15.94
CA ASP A 82 -9.40 -0.55 -16.93
C ASP A 82 -9.03 -1.98 -17.35
N ASP A 83 -9.79 -2.99 -16.88
CA ASP A 83 -9.55 -4.42 -17.15
C ASP A 83 -8.12 -4.86 -16.79
N LEU A 84 -7.65 -4.43 -15.60
CA LEU A 84 -6.32 -4.76 -15.09
C LEU A 84 -6.38 -5.98 -14.17
N ASP A 85 -5.45 -6.92 -14.42
CA ASP A 85 -5.29 -8.13 -13.63
C ASP A 85 -4.37 -7.85 -12.44
N ALA A 86 -4.97 -7.23 -11.43
CA ALA A 86 -4.33 -6.86 -10.19
C ALA A 86 -5.24 -7.07 -8.97
N ASN A 87 -4.60 -7.39 -7.85
CA ASN A 87 -5.19 -7.45 -6.52
C ASN A 87 -4.50 -6.46 -5.57
N VAL A 88 -4.91 -6.44 -4.30
CA VAL A 88 -4.30 -5.57 -3.28
C VAL A 88 -3.76 -6.34 -2.10
N SER A 89 -2.65 -5.86 -1.54
CA SER A 89 -2.14 -6.25 -0.22
C SER A 89 -2.42 -5.12 0.76
N VAL A 90 -3.10 -5.40 1.86
CA VAL A 90 -3.39 -4.43 2.90
C VAL A 90 -2.64 -4.78 4.18
N LYS A 91 -2.21 -3.74 4.90
CA LYS A 91 -1.57 -3.86 6.21
C LYS A 91 -2.56 -3.46 7.30
N PRO A 92 -2.94 -4.37 8.23
CA PRO A 92 -3.82 -4.05 9.35
C PRO A 92 -3.44 -2.78 10.13
N THR A 93 -2.15 -2.56 10.40
CA THR A 93 -1.70 -1.36 11.14
C THR A 93 -2.00 -0.08 10.37
N GLY A 94 -1.76 -0.05 9.06
CA GLY A 94 -2.11 1.07 8.18
C GLY A 94 -3.63 1.31 8.11
N LEU A 95 -4.44 0.26 8.32
CA LEU A 95 -5.90 0.36 8.41
C LEU A 95 -6.40 0.64 9.84
N GLY A 96 -5.51 0.89 10.79
CA GLY A 96 -5.84 1.37 12.13
C GLY A 96 -5.80 0.32 13.24
N LEU A 97 -5.18 -0.85 13.03
CA LEU A 97 -5.13 -1.91 14.04
C LEU A 97 -4.56 -1.43 15.39
N LYS A 98 -3.48 -0.65 15.38
CA LYS A 98 -2.87 -0.07 16.59
C LYS A 98 -3.71 1.02 17.26
N LEU A 99 -4.71 1.57 16.55
CA LEU A 99 -5.65 2.56 17.08
C LEU A 99 -6.92 1.91 17.65
N GLY A 100 -7.26 0.71 17.16
CA GLY A 100 -8.35 -0.12 17.68
C GLY A 100 -8.81 -1.17 16.68
N TYR A 101 -9.12 -2.37 17.19
CA TYR A 101 -9.57 -3.50 16.38
C TYR A 101 -10.81 -3.19 15.53
N ASP A 102 -11.84 -2.58 16.13
CA ASP A 102 -13.09 -2.26 15.42
C ASP A 102 -12.89 -1.22 14.31
N LEU A 103 -11.92 -0.30 14.48
CA LEU A 103 -11.51 0.63 13.44
C LEU A 103 -10.88 -0.12 12.25
N CYS A 104 -9.89 -0.97 12.54
CA CYS A 104 -9.25 -1.81 11.54
C CYS A 104 -10.28 -2.66 10.79
N LYS A 105 -11.13 -3.37 11.53
CA LYS A 105 -12.18 -4.22 10.95
C LYS A 105 -13.11 -3.44 10.04
N ARG A 106 -13.53 -2.24 10.43
CA ARG A 106 -14.39 -1.38 9.59
C ARG A 106 -13.71 -1.00 8.28
N ASN A 107 -12.44 -0.59 8.34
CA ASN A 107 -11.67 -0.20 7.17
C ASN A 107 -11.37 -1.40 6.25
N VAL A 108 -10.93 -2.53 6.79
CA VAL A 108 -10.74 -3.78 6.04
C VAL A 108 -12.04 -4.23 5.38
N SER A 109 -13.17 -4.16 6.10
CA SER A 109 -14.49 -4.53 5.56
C SER A 109 -14.89 -3.64 4.38
N ALA A 110 -14.56 -2.34 4.41
CA ALA A 110 -14.81 -1.45 3.28
C ALA A 110 -14.00 -1.84 2.04
N VAL A 111 -12.74 -2.23 2.21
CA VAL A 111 -11.88 -2.71 1.11
C VAL A 111 -12.41 -4.03 0.54
N ILE A 112 -12.79 -4.98 1.40
CA ILE A 112 -13.36 -6.27 0.98
C ILE A 112 -14.67 -6.07 0.21
N ALA A 113 -15.55 -5.19 0.71
CA ALA A 113 -16.82 -4.88 0.05
C ALA A 113 -16.63 -4.27 -1.35
N ALA A 114 -15.56 -3.51 -1.58
CA ALA A 114 -15.22 -2.99 -2.90
C ALA A 114 -14.65 -4.07 -3.84
N ALA A 115 -13.96 -5.07 -3.30
CA ALA A 115 -13.37 -6.17 -4.08
C ALA A 115 -14.40 -7.26 -4.46
N GLU A 116 -15.42 -7.47 -3.63
CA GLU A 116 -16.42 -8.56 -3.77
C GLU A 116 -17.14 -8.58 -5.12
N PRO A 117 -17.68 -7.46 -5.67
CA PRO A 117 -18.46 -7.49 -6.91
C PRO A 117 -17.67 -7.96 -8.14
N THR A 118 -16.35 -7.84 -8.07
CA THR A 118 -15.43 -8.18 -9.16
C THR A 118 -14.60 -9.42 -8.85
N ASN A 119 -14.91 -10.11 -7.75
CA ASN A 119 -14.19 -11.28 -7.25
C ASN A 119 -12.67 -11.07 -7.17
N ARG A 120 -12.24 -9.83 -6.86
CA ARG A 120 -10.83 -9.50 -6.70
C ARG A 120 -10.31 -10.00 -5.36
N PHE A 121 -9.08 -10.48 -5.39
CA PHE A 121 -8.41 -10.96 -4.20
C PHE A 121 -7.96 -9.79 -3.30
N VAL A 122 -8.04 -9.96 -1.98
CA VAL A 122 -7.48 -9.03 -0.98
C VAL A 122 -6.57 -9.82 -0.06
N ARG A 123 -5.27 -9.52 -0.06
CA ARG A 123 -4.31 -10.10 0.89
C ARG A 123 -4.31 -9.25 2.16
N ILE A 124 -4.47 -9.88 3.31
CA ILE A 124 -4.11 -9.29 4.60
C ILE A 124 -2.66 -9.69 4.87
N ASP A 125 -1.77 -8.71 4.93
CA ASP A 125 -0.36 -8.93 5.21
C ASP A 125 -0.16 -9.23 6.70
N MET A 126 0.70 -10.20 7.00
CA MET A 126 1.21 -10.39 8.36
C MET A 126 2.32 -9.37 8.63
N GLU A 127 2.22 -8.66 9.75
CA GLU A 127 3.18 -7.64 10.16
C GLU A 127 4.09 -8.14 11.30
N ASP A 128 4.55 -7.26 12.20
CA ASP A 128 5.39 -7.68 13.31
C ASP A 128 4.60 -8.45 14.37
N SER A 129 5.32 -9.19 15.22
CA SER A 129 4.73 -10.12 16.20
C SER A 129 3.75 -9.48 17.18
N SER A 130 3.77 -8.16 17.37
CA SER A 130 2.81 -7.47 18.24
C SER A 130 1.38 -7.44 17.68
N THR A 131 1.20 -7.80 16.41
CA THR A 131 -0.08 -7.71 15.67
C THR A 131 -0.64 -9.05 15.22
N THR A 132 0.10 -10.14 15.42
CA THR A 132 -0.23 -11.47 14.86
C THR A 132 -1.55 -12.04 15.36
N ASP A 133 -1.86 -11.91 16.66
CA ASP A 133 -3.09 -12.47 17.23
C ASP A 133 -4.36 -11.75 16.76
N ASP A 134 -4.26 -10.45 16.48
CA ASP A 134 -5.38 -9.63 16.03
C ASP A 134 -5.58 -9.68 14.50
N THR A 135 -4.58 -10.17 13.75
CA THR A 135 -4.59 -10.27 12.28
C THR A 135 -5.32 -11.53 11.82
#